data_AF-A0A6J7ATC9-F1
#
_entry.id   AF-A0A6J7ATC9-F1
#
_cell.length_a   1.000
_cell.length_b   1.000
_cell.length_c   1.000
_cell.angle_alpha   90.00
_cell.angle_beta   90.00
_cell.angle_gamma   90.00
#
_symmetry.space_group_name_H-M   'P 1'
#
loop_
_entity.id
_entity.type
_entity.pdbx_description
1 polymer ?
#
loop_
_entity_poly.entity_id
_entity_poly.type
_entity_poly.pdbx_seq_one_letter_code
_entity_poly.pdbx_strand_id
1 'polypeptide(L)'
;MDYLVDSVAIRVIGGDALRIAEAVRRRRVEASPDDLFVQRLLGLRLTQDQVQCGKSFTAGAADRVGEQRLCELYAKPSPLPTPAEFDAPGLWIARLEL
;
A
#
# COMPACT_ATOMS: atom_id res chain seq x y z
N MET A 1 1.53 3.22 2.64
CA MET A 1 2.97 3.45 2.87
C MET A 1 3.76 3.38 1.58
N ASP A 2 3.79 2.26 0.85
CA ASP A 2 4.67 2.14 -0.34
C ASP A 2 4.38 3.14 -1.47
N TYR A 3 3.11 3.48 -1.73
CA TYR A 3 2.74 4.53 -2.70
C TYR A 3 3.32 5.89 -2.33
N LEU A 4 3.15 6.31 -1.07
CA LEU A 4 3.70 7.58 -0.57
C LEU A 4 5.22 7.58 -0.51
N VAL A 5 5.84 6.43 -0.21
CA VAL A 5 7.30 6.29 -0.26
C VAL A 5 7.79 6.46 -1.68
N ASP A 6 7.16 5.82 -2.67
CA ASP A 6 7.55 5.96 -4.08
C ASP A 6 7.32 7.41 -4.59
N SER A 7 6.21 8.07 -4.23
CA SER A 7 5.91 9.45 -4.65
C SER A 7 6.81 10.51 -4.00
N VAL A 8 7.18 10.32 -2.74
CA VAL A 8 8.09 11.24 -2.01
C VAL A 8 9.56 10.95 -2.34
N ALA A 9 9.96 9.69 -2.50
CA ALA A 9 11.35 9.33 -2.76
C ALA A 9 11.88 9.92 -4.07
N ILE A 10 11.06 9.96 -5.13
CA ILE A 10 11.46 10.60 -6.40
C ILE A 10 11.76 12.08 -6.19
N ARG A 11 10.95 12.77 -5.37
CA ARG A 11 11.06 14.21 -5.13
C ARG A 11 12.20 14.59 -4.16
N VAL A 12 12.53 13.70 -3.22
CA VAL A 12 13.53 13.97 -2.15
C VAL A 12 14.91 13.37 -2.47
N ILE A 13 14.95 12.19 -3.09
CA ILE A 13 16.18 11.41 -3.32
C ILE A 13 16.69 11.57 -4.77
N GLY A 14 15.82 11.95 -5.71
CA GLY A 14 16.21 12.11 -7.11
C GLY A 14 16.46 10.77 -7.81
N GLY A 15 17.34 10.74 -8.82
CA GLY A 15 17.50 9.62 -9.77
C GLY A 15 17.84 8.25 -9.16
N ASP A 16 18.35 8.21 -7.93
CA ASP A 16 18.70 6.95 -7.24
C ASP A 16 17.53 6.31 -6.46
N ALA A 17 16.38 7.00 -6.37
CA ALA A 17 15.18 6.52 -5.67
C ALA A 17 14.74 5.12 -6.15
N LEU A 18 14.85 4.85 -7.45
CA LEU A 18 14.47 3.56 -8.03
C LEU A 18 15.36 2.40 -7.55
N ARG A 19 16.67 2.63 -7.39
CA ARG A 19 17.60 1.59 -6.89
C ARG A 19 17.37 1.29 -5.42
N ILE A 20 17.09 2.32 -4.62
CA ILE A 20 16.78 2.16 -3.18
C ILE A 20 15.43 1.45 -3.02
N ALA A 21 14.41 1.84 -3.78
CA ALA A 21 13.11 1.20 -3.76
C ALA A 21 13.18 -0.28 -4.16
N GLU A 22 14.06 -0.64 -5.10
CA GLU A 22 14.35 -2.03 -5.49
C GLU A 22 15.12 -2.79 -4.39
N ALA A 23 16.14 -2.18 -3.79
CA ALA A 23 16.89 -2.79 -2.68
C ALA A 23 16.01 -3.07 -1.46
N VAL A 24 15.10 -2.16 -1.12
CA VAL A 24 14.10 -2.35 -0.06
C VAL A 24 13.10 -3.44 -0.42
N ARG A 25 12.66 -3.52 -1.68
CA ARG A 25 11.79 -4.60 -2.19
C ARG A 25 12.44 -5.96 -1.99
N ARG A 26 13.72 -6.10 -2.38
CA ARG A 26 14.50 -7.34 -2.18
C ARG A 26 14.63 -7.70 -0.71
N ARG A 27 14.95 -6.73 0.14
CA ARG A 27 15.11 -6.95 1.58
C ARG A 27 13.81 -7.37 2.28
N ARG A 28 12.64 -6.95 1.79
CA ARG A 28 11.34 -7.44 2.29
C ARG A 28 11.07 -8.90 1.91
N VAL A 29 11.62 -9.36 0.79
CA VAL A 29 11.56 -10.78 0.39
C VAL A 29 12.52 -11.62 1.22
N GLU A 30 13.64 -11.03 1.65
CA GLU A 30 14.58 -11.56 2.64
C GLU A 30 14.10 -11.31 4.09
N ALA A 31 12.83 -11.52 4.39
CA ALA A 31 12.41 -11.61 5.80
C ALA A 31 13.23 -12.72 6.47
N SER A 32 13.89 -12.39 7.60
CA SER A 32 14.70 -13.35 8.36
C SER A 32 13.85 -14.61 8.66
N PRO A 33 14.42 -15.82 8.70
CA PRO A 33 13.69 -17.04 9.06
C PRO A 33 12.81 -16.88 10.30
N ASP A 34 13.23 -16.06 11.26
CA ASP A 34 12.52 -15.74 12.49
C ASP A 34 11.26 -14.88 12.25
N ASP A 35 11.31 -13.90 11.34
CA ASP A 35 10.15 -13.07 10.97
C ASP A 35 9.08 -13.92 10.27
N LEU A 36 9.51 -14.84 9.39
CA LEU A 36 8.62 -15.78 8.71
C LEU A 36 8.00 -16.81 9.67
N PHE A 37 8.70 -17.14 10.77
CA PHE A 37 8.21 -18.01 11.81
C PHE A 37 7.15 -17.32 12.66
N VAL A 38 7.39 -16.08 13.11
CA VAL A 38 6.41 -15.27 13.84
C VAL A 38 5.16 -14.99 12.98
N GLN A 39 5.34 -14.69 11.69
CA GLN A 39 4.23 -14.53 10.75
C GLN A 39 3.39 -15.81 10.56
N ARG A 40 4.02 -16.99 10.52
CA ARG A 40 3.30 -18.28 10.47
C ARG A 40 2.58 -18.57 11.79
N LEU A 41 3.20 -18.30 12.92
CA LEU A 41 2.62 -18.51 14.25
C LEU A 41 1.38 -17.63 14.47
N LEU A 42 1.38 -16.41 13.90
CA LEU A 42 0.29 -15.44 13.98
C LEU A 42 -0.71 -15.52 12.81
N GLY A 43 -0.47 -16.36 11.80
CA GLY A 43 -1.31 -16.49 10.60
C GLY A 43 -1.25 -15.29 9.63
N LEU A 44 -0.30 -14.39 9.81
CA LEU A 44 -0.14 -13.14 9.06
C LEU A 44 0.91 -13.31 7.96
N ARG A 45 0.63 -14.11 6.93
CA ARG A 45 1.47 -14.14 5.72
C ARG A 45 1.05 -13.01 4.79
N LEU A 46 1.86 -11.95 4.72
CA LEU A 46 1.75 -10.94 3.68
C LEU A 46 2.43 -11.46 2.40
N THR A 47 1.67 -11.82 1.39
CA THR A 47 2.22 -12.30 0.11
C THR A 47 2.61 -11.13 -0.79
N GLN A 48 3.49 -11.36 -1.78
CA GLN A 48 3.80 -10.33 -2.78
C GLN A 48 2.54 -9.86 -3.52
N ASP A 49 1.64 -10.78 -3.85
CA ASP A 49 0.38 -10.46 -4.52
C ASP A 49 -0.50 -9.53 -3.66
N GLN A 50 -0.53 -9.73 -2.34
CA GLN A 50 -1.26 -8.84 -1.43
C GLN A 50 -0.63 -7.45 -1.36
N VAL A 51 0.71 -7.36 -1.37
CA VAL A 51 1.41 -6.06 -1.45
C VAL A 51 1.08 -5.35 -2.77
N GLN A 52 1.10 -6.08 -3.88
CA GLN A 52 0.82 -5.52 -5.20
C GLN A 52 -0.65 -5.08 -5.32
N CYS A 53 -1.58 -5.88 -4.81
CA CYS A 53 -3.00 -5.54 -4.73
C CYS A 53 -3.21 -4.23 -3.95
N GLY A 54 -2.61 -4.10 -2.77
CA GLY A 54 -2.69 -2.88 -1.97
C GLY A 54 -2.12 -1.64 -2.66
N LYS A 55 -1.00 -1.79 -3.40
CA LYS A 55 -0.43 -0.71 -4.21
C LYS A 55 -1.37 -0.28 -5.33
N SER A 56 -1.89 -1.23 -6.10
CA SER A 56 -2.81 -0.96 -7.21
C SER A 56 -4.11 -0.30 -6.73
N PHE A 57 -4.66 -0.75 -5.59
CA PHE A 57 -5.81 -0.10 -4.96
C PHE A 57 -5.52 1.35 -4.58
N THR A 58 -4.40 1.58 -3.88
CA THR A 58 -4.03 2.93 -3.39
C THR A 58 -3.82 3.89 -4.56
N ALA A 59 -3.13 3.44 -5.61
CA ALA A 59 -2.94 4.21 -6.84
C ALA A 59 -4.29 4.52 -7.52
N GLY A 60 -5.15 3.52 -7.68
CA GLY A 60 -6.46 3.70 -8.29
C GLY A 60 -7.37 4.65 -7.49
N ALA A 61 -7.27 4.66 -6.16
CA ALA A 61 -7.99 5.62 -5.32
C ALA A 61 -7.39 7.03 -5.47
N ALA A 62 -6.06 7.16 -5.41
CA ALA A 62 -5.35 8.43 -5.57
C ALA A 62 -5.65 9.10 -6.93
N ASP A 63 -5.68 8.32 -8.02
CA ASP A 63 -5.99 8.81 -9.37
C ASP A 63 -7.40 9.42 -9.48
N ARG A 64 -8.33 9.00 -8.61
CA ARG A 64 -9.74 9.44 -8.63
C ARG A 64 -10.01 10.66 -7.77
N VAL A 65 -9.40 10.72 -6.58
CA VAL A 65 -9.71 11.78 -5.59
C VAL A 65 -8.53 12.71 -5.29
N GLY A 66 -7.33 12.38 -5.74
CA GLY A 66 -6.09 13.07 -5.38
C GLY A 66 -5.55 12.65 -4.01
N GLU A 67 -4.24 12.81 -3.82
CA GLU A 67 -3.55 12.37 -2.60
C GLU A 67 -4.09 13.03 -1.31
N GLN A 68 -4.41 14.31 -1.35
CA GLN A 68 -4.91 15.02 -0.16
C GLN A 68 -6.25 14.45 0.31
N ARG A 69 -7.19 14.27 -0.61
CA ARG A 69 -8.49 13.70 -0.29
C ARG A 69 -8.38 12.25 0.14
N LEU A 70 -7.46 11.48 -0.47
CA LEU A 70 -7.17 10.12 -0.06
C LEU A 70 -6.74 10.05 1.42
N CYS A 71 -5.89 10.97 1.88
CA CYS A 71 -5.51 11.06 3.29
C CYS A 71 -6.70 11.34 4.21
N GLU A 72 -7.62 12.23 3.80
CA GLU A 72 -8.85 12.52 4.55
C GLU A 72 -9.77 11.29 4.63
N LEU A 73 -9.92 10.53 3.54
CA LEU A 73 -10.72 9.31 3.52
C LEU A 73 -10.13 8.24 4.46
N TYR A 74 -8.80 8.10 4.50
CA TYR A 74 -8.14 7.19 5.45
C TYR A 74 -8.30 7.59 6.92
N ALA A 75 -8.60 8.85 7.21
CA ALA A 75 -8.86 9.32 8.57
C ALA A 75 -10.30 9.08 9.05
N LYS A 76 -11.21 8.65 8.16
CA LYS A 76 -12.60 8.34 8.52
C LYS A 76 -12.71 7.04 9.34
N PRO A 77 -13.79 6.86 10.12
CA PRO A 77 -14.06 5.60 10.80
C PRO A 77 -14.21 4.44 9.80
N SER A 78 -13.68 3.27 10.17
CA SER A 78 -13.69 2.06 9.32
C SER A 78 -13.20 2.32 7.87
N PRO A 79 -11.99 2.88 7.70
CA PRO A 79 -11.49 3.29 6.39
C PRO A 79 -10.92 2.11 5.60
N LEU A 80 -10.85 0.92 6.18
CA LEU A 80 -10.28 -0.23 5.50
C LEU A 80 -11.21 -0.68 4.37
N PRO A 81 -10.67 -0.94 3.17
CA PRO A 81 -11.42 -1.50 2.07
C PRO A 81 -11.80 -2.97 2.35
N THR A 82 -12.98 -3.35 1.89
CA THR A 82 -13.42 -4.74 1.77
C THR A 82 -12.74 -5.42 0.58
N PRO A 83 -12.78 -6.77 0.46
CA PRO A 83 -12.22 -7.46 -0.69
C PRO A 83 -12.77 -6.97 -2.04
N ALA A 84 -14.08 -6.74 -2.15
CA ALA A 84 -14.69 -6.22 -3.39
C ALA A 84 -14.24 -4.79 -3.73
N GLU A 85 -13.91 -4.00 -2.70
CA GLU A 85 -13.42 -2.63 -2.86
C GLU A 85 -11.96 -2.57 -3.29
N PHE A 86 -11.14 -3.59 -2.98
CA PHE A 86 -9.78 -3.70 -3.51
C PHE A 86 -9.76 -3.77 -5.04
N ASP A 87 -10.71 -4.51 -5.62
CA ASP A 87 -10.84 -4.65 -7.08
C ASP A 87 -11.50 -3.41 -7.72
N ALA A 88 -12.31 -2.67 -6.95
CA ALA A 88 -13.05 -1.50 -7.41
C ALA A 88 -12.90 -0.31 -6.43
N PRO A 89 -11.81 0.47 -6.53
CA PRO A 89 -11.54 1.60 -5.60
C PRO A 89 -12.65 2.65 -5.55
N GLY A 90 -13.44 2.80 -6.63
CA GLY A 90 -14.58 3.71 -6.65
C GLY A 90 -15.68 3.36 -5.64
N LEU A 91 -15.90 2.09 -5.34
CA LEU A 91 -16.88 1.66 -4.34
C LEU A 91 -16.47 2.09 -2.93
N TRP A 92 -15.18 2.00 -2.63
CA TRP A 92 -14.61 2.44 -1.37
C TRP A 92 -14.78 3.95 -1.16
N ILE A 93 -14.45 4.73 -2.19
CA ILE A 93 -14.65 6.18 -2.18
C ILE A 93 -16.12 6.50 -1.93
N ALA A 94 -17.01 5.92 -2.73
CA ALA A 94 -18.45 6.17 -2.60
C ALA A 94 -18.97 5.85 -1.19
N ARG A 95 -18.56 4.72 -0.60
CA ARG A 95 -18.96 4.35 0.77
C ARG A 95 -18.49 5.36 1.79
N LEU A 96 -17.24 5.80 1.68
CA LEU A 96 -16.66 6.73 2.65
C LEU A 96 -17.12 8.16 2.43
N GLU A 97 -17.76 8.51 1.32
CA GLU A 97 -18.29 9.85 1.06
C GLU A 97 -19.77 10.03 1.44
N LEU A 98 -20.44 8.97 1.86
CA LEU A 98 -21.71 9.03 2.60
C LEU A 98 -21.51 9.67 3.98
#